data_AF-A0A1Q7YUX4-F1
#
_entry.id   AF-A0A1Q7YUX4-F1
#
_cell.length_a   1.000
_cell.length_b   1.000
_cell.length_c   1.000
_cell.angle_alpha   90.00
_cell.angle_beta   90.00
_cell.angle_gamma   90.00
#
_symmetry.space_group_name_H-M   'P 1'
#
loop_
_entity.id
_entity.type
_entity.pdbx_description
1 polymer ?
#
loop_
_entity_poly.entity_id
_entity_poly.type
_entity_poly.pdbx_seq_one_letter_code
_entity_poly.pdbx_strand_id
1 'polypeptide(L)'
;MTQNEFLRGQRINPKPVTGKETVADLVDNAFLAYNAGRLAEGCRLFAERMLDEDVTVGMSLTGAMTPAGLGMSTIIPLIEAGFVDWIVSTGANLYHDAHFGLGMAMHRGTPFADDVVLREEGVVRIYDIFFEYDVLLSTDRFVREVSAREEFQRPMSTAEYHYLLGGYVLEREQALGLSRKSVLGAAHAAAVPIYTSSPGDSSIGMNVAEQALSGSKLRFDVSADVNETSAIVFSAKVHGGKS
;
A
#
# COMPACT_ATOMS: atom_id res chain seq x y z
N MET A 1 -38.98 -36.21 -1.76
CA MET A 1 -38.07 -35.96 -2.89
C MET A 1 -36.76 -35.48 -2.31
N THR A 2 -35.66 -36.16 -2.59
CA THR A 2 -34.31 -35.69 -2.27
C THR A 2 -34.08 -34.34 -2.94
N GLN A 3 -33.68 -33.34 -2.16
CA GLN A 3 -33.46 -31.99 -2.66
C GLN A 3 -32.33 -32.02 -3.71
N ASN A 4 -32.61 -31.50 -4.90
CA ASN A 4 -31.64 -31.44 -6.00
C ASN A 4 -30.38 -30.69 -5.53
N GLU A 5 -29.20 -31.29 -5.72
CA GLU A 5 -27.93 -30.76 -5.22
C GLU A 5 -27.57 -29.38 -5.77
N PHE A 6 -28.03 -29.06 -6.98
CA PHE A 6 -27.84 -27.76 -7.61
C PHE A 6 -28.74 -26.65 -7.05
N LEU A 7 -29.77 -26.99 -6.25
CA LEU A 7 -30.74 -26.05 -5.67
C LEU A 7 -30.54 -25.85 -4.16
N ARG A 8 -29.30 -26.03 -3.67
CA ARG A 8 -28.93 -25.87 -2.25
C ARG A 8 -28.53 -24.45 -1.85
N GLY A 9 -28.27 -23.57 -2.81
CA GLY A 9 -27.86 -22.18 -2.56
C GLY A 9 -28.95 -21.35 -1.89
N GLN A 10 -28.57 -20.18 -1.38
CA GLN A 10 -29.52 -19.23 -0.80
C GLN A 10 -30.60 -18.87 -1.83
N ARG A 11 -31.87 -19.00 -1.43
CA ARG A 11 -32.99 -18.60 -2.27
C ARG A 11 -32.91 -17.09 -2.54
N ILE A 12 -33.01 -16.70 -3.80
CA ILE A 12 -33.09 -15.30 -4.20
C ILE A 12 -34.45 -14.74 -3.78
N ASN A 13 -34.48 -14.10 -2.61
CA ASN A 13 -35.66 -13.44 -2.06
C ASN A 13 -35.25 -12.30 -1.08
N PRO A 14 -34.47 -11.31 -1.53
CA PRO A 14 -34.06 -10.20 -0.68
C PRO A 14 -35.27 -9.33 -0.29
N LYS A 15 -35.22 -8.70 0.89
CA LYS A 15 -36.19 -7.65 1.25
C LYS A 15 -35.90 -6.37 0.43
N PRO A 16 -36.90 -5.51 0.17
CA PRO A 16 -36.67 -4.21 -0.43
C PRO A 16 -35.68 -3.38 0.41
N VAL A 17 -34.68 -2.77 -0.24
CA VAL A 17 -33.74 -1.85 0.40
C VAL A 17 -34.47 -0.55 0.75
N THR A 18 -34.35 -0.12 2.00
CA THR A 18 -35.09 1.05 2.53
C THR A 18 -34.18 2.26 2.79
N GLY A 19 -32.86 2.09 2.68
CA GLY A 19 -31.86 3.10 3.03
C GLY A 19 -31.52 3.12 4.52
N LYS A 20 -32.01 2.15 5.29
CA LYS A 20 -31.70 1.97 6.72
C LYS A 20 -30.65 0.89 6.96
N GLU A 21 -30.38 0.08 5.95
CA GLU A 21 -29.44 -1.02 5.98
C GLU A 21 -28.00 -0.47 6.06
N THR A 22 -27.16 -1.11 6.87
CA THR A 22 -25.72 -0.86 6.86
C THR A 22 -25.09 -1.41 5.58
N VAL A 23 -23.84 -1.03 5.28
CA VAL A 23 -23.11 -1.62 4.15
C VAL A 23 -22.97 -3.14 4.30
N ALA A 24 -22.73 -3.63 5.52
CA ALA A 24 -22.67 -5.06 5.80
C ALA A 24 -24.02 -5.75 5.53
N ASP A 25 -25.13 -5.14 5.94
CA ASP A 25 -26.47 -5.67 5.66
C ASP A 25 -26.74 -5.80 4.16
N LEU A 26 -26.29 -4.81 3.36
CA LEU A 26 -26.43 -4.85 1.90
C LEU A 26 -25.60 -5.97 1.29
N VAL A 27 -24.35 -6.14 1.75
CA VAL A 27 -23.46 -7.23 1.33
C VAL A 27 -24.08 -8.59 1.62
N ASP A 28 -24.62 -8.80 2.83
CA ASP A 28 -25.11 -10.11 3.22
C ASP A 28 -26.47 -10.48 2.64
N ASN A 29 -27.34 -9.49 2.42
CA ASN A 29 -28.74 -9.74 2.12
C ASN A 29 -29.18 -9.33 0.72
N ALA A 30 -28.49 -8.39 0.07
CA ALA A 30 -28.88 -7.85 -1.24
C ALA A 30 -27.90 -8.20 -2.36
N PHE A 31 -26.62 -8.39 -2.05
CA PHE A 31 -25.57 -8.65 -3.03
C PHE A 31 -25.47 -10.15 -3.36
N LEU A 32 -26.54 -10.72 -3.92
CA LEU A 32 -26.73 -12.18 -4.03
C LEU A 32 -26.14 -12.81 -5.30
N ALA A 33 -25.88 -12.03 -6.37
CA ALA A 33 -25.45 -12.56 -7.66
C ALA A 33 -24.64 -11.53 -8.48
N TYR A 34 -24.00 -12.01 -9.56
CA TYR A 34 -23.17 -11.21 -10.47
C TYR A 34 -22.05 -10.45 -9.73
N ASN A 35 -21.71 -9.24 -10.17
CA ASN A 35 -20.63 -8.44 -9.58
C ASN A 35 -20.88 -8.09 -8.12
N ALA A 36 -22.13 -7.87 -7.72
CA ALA A 36 -22.49 -7.66 -6.32
C ALA A 36 -22.21 -8.93 -5.50
N GLY A 37 -22.61 -10.10 -6.01
CA GLY A 37 -22.28 -11.40 -5.40
C GLY A 37 -20.79 -11.68 -5.30
N ARG A 38 -19.99 -11.25 -6.30
CA ARG A 38 -18.52 -11.34 -6.22
C ARG A 38 -17.94 -10.45 -5.12
N LEU A 39 -18.45 -9.22 -4.97
CA LEU A 39 -18.05 -8.34 -3.88
C LEU A 39 -18.40 -8.95 -2.52
N ALA A 40 -19.60 -9.53 -2.38
CA ALA A 40 -20.00 -10.19 -1.14
C ALA A 40 -19.13 -11.39 -0.79
N GLU A 41 -18.77 -12.20 -1.79
CA GLU A 41 -17.81 -13.30 -1.62
C GLU A 41 -16.45 -12.78 -1.15
N GLY A 42 -15.95 -11.69 -1.74
CA GLY A 42 -14.69 -11.07 -1.32
C GLY A 42 -14.73 -10.54 0.12
N CYS A 43 -15.82 -9.88 0.52
CA CYS A 43 -16.00 -9.42 1.90
C CYS A 43 -16.01 -10.57 2.91
N ARG A 44 -16.71 -11.66 2.61
CA ARG A 44 -16.76 -12.84 3.48
C ARG A 44 -15.43 -13.58 3.51
N LEU A 45 -14.77 -13.76 2.37
CA LEU A 45 -13.43 -14.34 2.32
C LEU A 45 -12.47 -13.54 3.21
N PHE A 46 -12.49 -12.21 3.08
CA PHE A 46 -11.65 -11.35 3.90
C PHE A 46 -11.98 -11.50 5.39
N ALA A 47 -13.23 -11.25 5.79
CA ALA A 47 -13.62 -11.22 7.20
C ALA A 47 -13.64 -12.58 7.90
N GLU A 48 -14.02 -13.65 7.21
CA GLU A 48 -14.22 -14.99 7.81
C GLU A 48 -13.02 -15.91 7.62
N ARG A 49 -12.09 -15.60 6.71
CA ARG A 49 -10.92 -16.45 6.41
C ARG A 49 -9.60 -15.70 6.54
N MET A 50 -9.44 -14.55 5.89
CA MET A 50 -8.15 -13.86 5.89
C MET A 50 -7.82 -13.24 7.24
N LEU A 51 -8.84 -12.75 7.97
CA LEU A 51 -8.67 -12.15 9.30
C LEU A 51 -8.80 -13.16 10.46
N ASP A 52 -8.81 -14.46 10.15
CA ASP A 52 -8.87 -15.54 11.16
C ASP A 52 -7.51 -15.68 11.88
N GLU A 53 -7.50 -16.36 13.03
CA GLU A 53 -6.25 -16.66 13.75
C GLU A 53 -5.36 -17.63 12.93
N ASP A 54 -4.04 -17.52 13.13
CA ASP A 54 -3.03 -18.36 12.48
C ASP A 54 -3.03 -18.30 10.93
N VAL A 55 -3.35 -17.12 10.37
CA VAL A 55 -3.30 -16.83 8.93
C VAL A 55 -2.20 -15.82 8.63
N THR A 56 -1.31 -16.15 7.68
CA THR A 56 -0.31 -15.21 7.17
C THR A 56 -0.87 -14.44 5.97
N VAL A 57 -1.07 -13.14 6.13
CA VAL A 57 -1.67 -12.24 5.13
C VAL A 57 -0.60 -11.42 4.43
N GLY A 58 -0.38 -11.74 3.15
CA GLY A 58 0.40 -10.89 2.24
C GLY A 58 -0.50 -9.91 1.49
N MET A 59 -0.10 -8.64 1.44
CA MET A 59 -0.83 -7.59 0.71
C MET A 59 -0.06 -7.13 -0.52
N SER A 60 -0.70 -7.12 -1.68
CA SER A 60 -0.09 -6.61 -2.93
C SER A 60 -0.73 -5.29 -3.36
N LEU A 61 0.08 -4.26 -3.53
CA LEU A 61 -0.33 -2.90 -3.92
C LEU A 61 0.13 -2.56 -5.34
N THR A 62 -0.82 -2.20 -6.20
CA THR A 62 -0.57 -1.80 -7.59
C THR A 62 -1.25 -0.47 -7.90
N GLY A 63 -0.95 0.13 -9.06
CA GLY A 63 -1.55 1.42 -9.44
C GLY A 63 -1.24 2.55 -8.46
N ALA A 64 -2.14 3.52 -8.37
CA ALA A 64 -2.01 4.71 -7.52
C ALA A 64 -2.93 4.61 -6.29
N MET A 65 -2.66 3.66 -5.38
CA MET A 65 -3.49 3.46 -4.19
C MET A 65 -3.18 4.45 -3.06
N THR A 66 -1.91 4.64 -2.71
CA THR A 66 -1.54 5.59 -1.65
C THR A 66 -1.84 7.04 -2.03
N PRO A 67 -1.60 7.54 -3.27
CA PRO A 67 -2.02 8.88 -3.66
C PRO A 67 -3.53 9.10 -3.55
N ALA A 68 -4.33 8.04 -3.80
CA ALA A 68 -5.78 8.07 -3.69
C ALA A 68 -6.28 8.04 -2.22
N GLY A 69 -5.39 8.03 -1.24
CA GLY A 69 -5.71 8.03 0.18
C GLY A 69 -6.04 6.64 0.76
N LEU A 70 -5.82 5.56 0.01
CA LEU A 70 -6.04 4.19 0.54
C LEU A 70 -5.02 3.81 1.61
N GLY A 71 -3.84 4.44 1.61
CA GLY A 71 -2.86 4.34 2.69
C GLY A 71 -3.48 4.68 4.04
N MET A 72 -3.95 5.93 4.17
CA MET A 72 -4.57 6.47 5.39
C MET A 72 -5.89 5.80 5.77
N SER A 73 -6.76 5.59 4.78
CA SER A 73 -8.14 5.16 5.03
C SER A 73 -8.29 3.66 5.27
N THR A 74 -7.37 2.84 4.77
CA THR A 74 -7.54 1.38 4.73
C THR A 74 -6.28 0.63 5.16
N ILE A 75 -5.13 0.90 4.54
CA ILE A 75 -3.92 0.08 4.73
C ILE A 75 -3.32 0.28 6.13
N ILE A 76 -3.16 1.53 6.58
CA ILE A 76 -2.61 1.83 7.92
C ILE A 76 -3.46 1.19 9.03
N PRO A 77 -4.81 1.34 9.05
CA PRO A 77 -5.64 0.63 10.04
C PRO A 77 -5.44 -0.89 10.07
N LEU A 78 -5.24 -1.53 8.91
CA LEU A 78 -4.99 -2.98 8.85
C LEU A 78 -3.62 -3.37 9.41
N ILE A 79 -2.58 -2.57 9.11
CA ILE A 79 -1.24 -2.76 9.69
C ILE A 79 -1.29 -2.61 11.21
N GLU A 80 -1.90 -1.53 11.71
CA GLU A 80 -1.99 -1.26 13.15
C GLU A 80 -2.79 -2.31 13.92
N ALA A 81 -3.77 -2.94 13.26
CA ALA A 81 -4.56 -4.03 13.82
C ALA A 81 -3.86 -5.40 13.76
N GLY A 82 -2.68 -5.49 13.13
CA GLY A 82 -1.91 -6.74 13.01
C GLY A 82 -2.45 -7.69 11.94
N PHE A 83 -3.21 -7.20 10.97
CA PHE A 83 -3.81 -8.02 9.90
C PHE A 83 -2.96 -8.11 8.63
N VAL A 84 -1.77 -7.52 8.62
CA VAL A 84 -0.87 -7.50 7.46
C VAL A 84 0.51 -7.94 7.91
N ASP A 85 0.97 -9.09 7.41
CA ASP A 85 2.27 -9.64 7.78
C ASP A 85 3.40 -9.15 6.87
N TRP A 86 3.09 -8.87 5.60
CA TRP A 86 4.05 -8.35 4.63
C TRP A 86 3.36 -7.69 3.44
N ILE A 87 4.05 -6.77 2.78
CA ILE A 87 3.51 -5.99 1.65
C ILE A 87 4.44 -6.09 0.45
N VAL A 88 3.88 -6.31 -0.74
CA VAL A 88 4.57 -6.04 -2.01
C VAL A 88 3.91 -4.82 -2.65
N SER A 89 4.68 -3.79 -2.95
CA SER A 89 4.17 -2.54 -3.52
C SER A 89 4.99 -2.11 -4.73
N THR A 90 4.41 -1.29 -5.60
CA THR A 90 5.21 -0.46 -6.51
C THR A 90 5.96 0.59 -5.69
N GLY A 91 7.16 0.96 -6.14
CA GLY A 91 7.91 2.06 -5.51
C GLY A 91 7.21 3.41 -5.66
N ALA A 92 6.35 3.57 -6.67
CA ALA A 92 5.50 4.75 -6.83
C ALA A 92 4.50 4.92 -5.67
N ASN A 93 3.84 3.86 -5.21
CA ASN A 93 2.98 3.95 -4.03
C ASN A 93 3.77 4.39 -2.80
N LEU A 94 4.97 3.86 -2.59
CA LEU A 94 5.78 4.19 -1.40
C LEU A 94 6.37 5.61 -1.46
N TYR A 95 6.81 6.03 -2.65
CA TYR A 95 7.21 7.41 -2.88
C TYR A 95 6.05 8.38 -2.67
N HIS A 96 4.88 8.06 -3.22
CA HIS A 96 3.74 8.95 -3.09
C HIS A 96 3.14 8.99 -1.70
N ASP A 97 3.23 7.88 -0.96
CA ASP A 97 2.89 7.80 0.46
C ASP A 97 3.73 8.75 1.32
N ALA A 98 5.04 8.87 1.01
CA ALA A 98 5.94 9.73 1.75
C ALA A 98 5.51 11.21 1.74
N HIS A 99 4.88 11.71 0.66
CA HIS A 99 4.35 13.09 0.63
C HIS A 99 3.45 13.37 1.85
N PHE A 100 2.54 12.45 2.18
CA PHE A 100 1.61 12.62 3.29
C PHE A 100 2.33 12.63 4.65
N GLY A 101 3.30 11.73 4.84
CA GLY A 101 4.13 11.70 6.06
C GLY A 101 5.02 12.93 6.22
N LEU A 102 5.46 13.53 5.11
CA LEU A 102 6.20 14.79 5.08
C LEU A 102 5.31 16.04 5.21
N GLY A 103 4.00 15.87 5.38
CA GLY A 103 3.02 16.96 5.52
C GLY A 103 2.72 17.71 4.23
N MET A 104 3.04 17.12 3.08
CA MET A 104 2.75 17.68 1.77
C MET A 104 1.35 17.27 1.32
N ALA A 105 0.66 18.20 0.65
CA ALA A 105 -0.71 18.00 0.22
C ALA A 105 -0.80 17.49 -1.22
N MET A 106 -1.77 16.60 -1.44
CA MET A 106 -2.25 16.21 -2.75
C MET A 106 -3.76 16.48 -2.80
N HIS A 107 -4.26 16.84 -3.98
CA HIS A 107 -5.64 17.28 -4.15
C HIS A 107 -6.34 16.45 -5.21
N ARG A 108 -7.63 16.20 -5.02
CA ARG A 108 -8.47 15.67 -6.10
C ARG A 108 -8.56 16.70 -7.21
N GLY A 109 -8.16 16.30 -8.40
CA GLY A 109 -8.26 17.06 -9.64
C GLY A 109 -9.31 16.49 -10.57
N THR A 110 -9.03 16.55 -11.87
CA THR A 110 -9.89 16.05 -12.95
C THR A 110 -9.03 15.39 -14.02
N PRO A 111 -9.47 14.26 -14.61
CA PRO A 111 -8.70 13.62 -15.67
C PRO A 111 -8.74 14.41 -16.98
N PHE A 112 -9.60 15.42 -17.08
CA PHE A 112 -9.86 16.22 -18.29
C PHE A 112 -9.07 17.53 -18.36
N ALA A 113 -8.15 17.78 -17.42
CA ALA A 113 -7.29 18.96 -17.48
C ALA A 113 -6.25 18.85 -18.61
N ASP A 114 -5.86 19.99 -19.18
CA ASP A 114 -4.80 20.08 -20.20
C ASP A 114 -3.42 20.02 -19.53
N ASP A 115 -2.61 19.04 -19.93
CA ASP A 115 -1.26 18.84 -19.40
C ASP A 115 -0.31 20.02 -19.70
N VAL A 116 -0.52 20.74 -20.80
CA VAL A 116 0.27 21.92 -21.13
C VAL A 116 0.03 23.01 -20.10
N VAL A 117 -1.25 23.29 -19.80
CA VAL A 117 -1.63 24.29 -18.78
C VAL A 117 -1.15 23.85 -17.40
N LEU A 118 -1.34 22.57 -17.03
CA LEU A 118 -0.83 22.07 -15.74
C LEU A 118 0.69 22.26 -15.63
N ARG A 119 1.44 22.00 -16.70
CA ARG A 119 2.90 22.18 -16.72
C ARG A 119 3.30 23.64 -16.56
N GLU A 120 2.61 24.57 -17.22
CA GLU A 120 2.85 26.01 -17.12
C GLU A 120 2.59 26.54 -15.70
N GLU A 121 1.55 26.02 -15.04
CA GLU A 121 1.19 26.34 -13.65
C GLU A 121 2.03 25.57 -12.60
N GLY A 122 2.98 24.74 -13.04
CA GLY A 122 3.82 23.96 -12.13
C GLY A 122 3.06 22.86 -11.37
N VAL A 123 1.97 22.35 -11.92
CA VAL A 123 1.16 21.26 -11.35
C VAL A 123 1.54 19.93 -11.99
N VAL A 124 1.75 18.92 -11.15
CA VAL A 124 1.94 17.53 -11.54
C VAL A 124 0.63 16.78 -11.30
N ARG A 125 0.32 15.81 -12.17
CA ARG A 125 -0.83 14.94 -12.00
C ARG A 125 -0.50 13.46 -11.98
N ILE A 126 -1.29 12.73 -11.22
CA ILE A 126 -1.47 11.27 -11.31
C ILE A 126 -2.95 11.07 -11.65
N TYR A 127 -3.26 10.91 -12.94
CA TYR A 127 -4.62 10.86 -13.45
C TYR A 127 -5.48 12.06 -12.99
N ASP A 128 -6.34 11.89 -12.00
CA ASP A 128 -7.23 12.89 -11.41
C ASP A 128 -6.79 13.32 -10.00
N ILE A 129 -5.50 13.23 -9.70
CA ILE A 129 -4.87 13.70 -8.47
C ILE A 129 -3.79 14.72 -8.83
N PHE A 130 -3.85 15.93 -8.26
CA PHE A 130 -2.96 17.06 -8.55
C PHE A 130 -2.13 17.46 -7.33
N PHE A 131 -0.92 17.94 -7.57
CA PHE A 131 -0.02 18.48 -6.55
C PHE A 131 1.04 19.37 -7.20
N GLU A 132 1.61 20.28 -6.43
CA GLU A 132 2.63 21.20 -6.93
C GLU A 132 3.93 20.46 -7.26
N TYR A 133 4.66 20.92 -8.28
CA TYR A 133 5.94 20.32 -8.68
C TYR A 133 6.97 20.34 -7.54
N ASP A 134 6.94 21.35 -6.67
CA ASP A 134 7.84 21.45 -5.52
C ASP A 134 7.66 20.29 -4.51
N VAL A 135 6.47 19.69 -4.45
CA VAL A 135 6.19 18.51 -3.62
C VAL A 135 7.08 17.31 -4.04
N LEU A 136 7.32 17.12 -5.34
CA LEU A 136 8.27 16.12 -5.84
C LEU A 136 9.69 16.46 -5.40
N LEU A 137 10.11 17.70 -5.64
CA LEU A 137 11.48 18.13 -5.38
C LEU A 137 11.84 18.03 -3.90
N SER A 138 10.89 18.38 -3.03
CA SER A 138 11.04 18.32 -1.58
C SER A 138 11.10 16.87 -1.09
N THR A 139 10.29 15.97 -1.64
CA THR A 139 10.33 14.53 -1.31
C THR A 139 11.62 13.89 -1.82
N ASP A 140 12.04 14.21 -3.04
CA ASP A 140 13.31 13.77 -3.61
C ASP A 140 14.50 14.21 -2.75
N ARG A 141 14.49 15.46 -2.27
CA ARG A 141 15.52 15.99 -1.37
C ARG A 141 15.56 15.20 -0.07
N PHE A 142 14.40 14.96 0.55
CA PHE A 142 14.30 14.15 1.75
C PHE A 142 14.85 12.74 1.55
N VAL A 143 14.42 12.05 0.49
CA VAL A 143 14.89 10.68 0.18
C VAL A 143 16.40 10.65 -0.04
N ARG A 144 16.97 11.62 -0.75
CA ARG A 144 18.43 11.72 -0.95
C ARG A 144 19.17 11.98 0.36
N GLU A 145 18.70 12.92 1.17
CA GLU A 145 19.33 13.24 2.47
C GLU A 145 19.33 12.04 3.41
N VAL A 146 18.22 11.31 3.49
CA VAL A 146 18.12 10.07 4.27
C VAL A 146 19.04 8.99 3.69
N SER A 147 18.97 8.75 2.37
CA SER A 147 19.76 7.71 1.69
C SER A 147 21.26 7.98 1.69
N ALA A 148 21.71 9.21 1.97
CA ALA A 148 23.11 9.57 2.12
C ALA A 148 23.70 9.21 3.51
N ARG A 149 22.86 8.85 4.49
CA ARG A 149 23.31 8.48 5.83
C ARG A 149 24.10 7.17 5.83
N GLU A 150 24.94 7.00 6.85
CA GLU A 150 25.90 5.90 6.96
C GLU A 150 25.25 4.50 6.88
N GLU A 151 24.12 4.31 7.54
CA GLU A 151 23.40 3.02 7.58
C GLU A 151 22.90 2.55 6.20
N PHE A 152 22.74 3.48 5.25
CA PHE A 152 22.35 3.21 3.86
C PHE A 152 23.55 2.94 2.94
N GLN A 153 24.79 3.19 3.38
CA GLN A 153 25.99 3.08 2.52
C GLN A 153 26.48 1.64 2.34
N ARG A 154 25.56 0.74 1.97
CA ARG A 154 25.78 -0.69 1.72
C ARG A 154 24.67 -1.28 0.84
N PRO A 155 24.88 -2.48 0.28
CA PRO A 155 23.79 -3.26 -0.28
C PRO A 155 22.75 -3.62 0.79
N MET A 156 21.47 -3.59 0.43
CA MET A 156 20.34 -3.98 1.27
C MET A 156 19.13 -4.39 0.43
N SER A 157 18.25 -5.20 1.01
CA SER A 157 16.97 -5.55 0.39
C SER A 157 16.07 -4.30 0.28
N THR A 158 15.02 -4.34 -0.55
CA THR A 158 14.08 -3.21 -0.58
C THR A 158 13.27 -3.15 0.71
N ALA A 159 12.94 -4.30 1.32
CA ALA A 159 12.28 -4.32 2.64
C ALA A 159 13.10 -3.63 3.73
N GLU A 160 14.41 -3.89 3.78
CA GLU A 160 15.30 -3.25 4.73
C GLU A 160 15.39 -1.73 4.47
N TYR A 161 15.50 -1.33 3.20
CA TYR A 161 15.50 0.09 2.84
C TYR A 161 14.21 0.80 3.24
N HIS A 162 13.04 0.22 2.92
CA HIS A 162 11.74 0.82 3.27
C HIS A 162 11.49 0.83 4.78
N TYR A 163 11.98 -0.16 5.51
CA TYR A 163 11.94 -0.16 6.97
C TYR A 163 12.73 1.03 7.54
N LEU A 164 13.97 1.26 7.09
CA LEU A 164 14.78 2.39 7.54
C LEU A 164 14.18 3.74 7.12
N LEU A 165 13.79 3.88 5.84
CA LEU A 165 13.15 5.08 5.32
C LEU A 165 11.85 5.40 6.08
N GLY A 166 11.05 4.38 6.38
CA GLY A 166 9.81 4.51 7.14
C GLY A 166 10.03 5.08 8.54
N GLY A 167 11.13 4.73 9.20
CA GLY A 167 11.53 5.35 10.47
C GLY A 167 11.74 6.86 10.36
N TYR A 168 12.47 7.30 9.32
CA TYR A 168 12.68 8.72 9.05
C TYR A 168 11.40 9.46 8.68
N VAL A 169 10.52 8.82 7.91
CA VAL A 169 9.20 9.39 7.58
C VAL A 169 8.35 9.52 8.84
N LEU A 170 8.36 8.52 9.72
CA LEU A 170 7.62 8.55 10.99
C LEU A 170 8.14 9.64 11.94
N GLU A 171 9.45 9.79 12.09
CA GLU A 171 10.06 10.88 12.86
C GLU A 171 9.60 12.25 12.33
N ARG A 172 9.57 12.41 11.00
CA ARG A 172 9.13 13.65 10.37
C ARG A 172 7.64 13.89 10.56
N GLU A 173 6.81 12.85 10.40
CA GLU A 173 5.37 12.89 10.65
C GLU A 173 5.08 13.39 12.08
N GLN A 174 5.76 12.82 13.07
CA GLN A 174 5.65 13.21 14.48
C GLN A 174 6.11 14.65 14.73
N ALA A 175 7.24 15.06 14.14
CA ALA A 175 7.77 16.42 14.27
C ALA A 175 6.81 17.48 13.70
N LEU A 176 5.96 17.10 12.74
CA LEU A 176 4.92 17.96 12.15
C LEU A 176 3.59 17.90 12.91
N GLY A 177 3.49 17.11 13.99
CA GLY A 177 2.24 16.89 14.72
C GLY A 177 1.20 16.11 13.93
N LEU A 178 1.63 15.36 12.92
CA LEU A 178 0.79 14.48 12.12
C LEU A 178 0.74 13.08 12.74
N SER A 179 -0.27 12.32 12.34
CA SER A 179 -0.41 10.92 12.74
C SER A 179 -1.17 10.15 11.67
N ARG A 180 -0.75 8.90 11.43
CA ARG A 180 -1.40 7.96 10.52
C ARG A 180 -1.48 8.49 9.10
N LYS A 181 -0.37 9.08 8.61
CA LYS A 181 -0.30 9.65 7.25
C LYS A 181 0.48 8.77 6.28
N SER A 182 1.50 8.07 6.76
CA SER A 182 2.36 7.23 5.92
C SER A 182 2.25 5.73 6.22
N VAL A 183 2.02 4.95 5.17
CA VAL A 183 2.18 3.48 5.16
C VAL A 183 3.61 3.08 5.49
N LEU A 184 4.63 3.78 4.96
CA LEU A 184 6.03 3.53 5.33
C LEU A 184 6.25 3.70 6.84
N GLY A 185 5.71 4.79 7.42
CA GLY A 185 5.81 5.04 8.86
C GLY A 185 5.07 4.00 9.71
N ALA A 186 3.85 3.63 9.33
CA ALA A 186 3.07 2.61 10.03
C ALA A 186 3.73 1.22 9.96
N ALA A 187 4.24 0.84 8.77
CA ALA A 187 4.93 -0.43 8.57
C ALA A 187 6.25 -0.50 9.34
N HIS A 188 7.00 0.60 9.43
CA HIS A 188 8.17 0.69 10.30
C HIS A 188 7.79 0.43 11.77
N ALA A 189 6.76 1.12 12.28
CA ALA A 189 6.33 0.98 13.68
C ALA A 189 5.83 -0.43 14.01
N ALA A 190 5.19 -1.11 13.05
CA ALA A 190 4.68 -2.46 13.20
C ALA A 190 5.67 -3.56 12.77
N ALA A 191 6.88 -3.19 12.30
CA ALA A 191 7.87 -4.09 11.71
C ALA A 191 7.32 -4.96 10.56
N VAL A 192 6.39 -4.42 9.76
CA VAL A 192 5.85 -5.08 8.57
C VAL A 192 6.78 -4.81 7.38
N PRO A 193 7.43 -5.82 6.78
CA PRO A 193 8.33 -5.61 5.64
C PRO A 193 7.56 -5.21 4.38
N ILE A 194 8.10 -4.23 3.65
CA ILE A 194 7.55 -3.77 2.37
C ILE A 194 8.56 -4.00 1.25
N TYR A 195 8.23 -4.87 0.31
CA TYR A 195 9.04 -5.19 -0.87
C TYR A 195 8.62 -4.37 -2.08
N THR A 196 9.58 -4.02 -2.94
CA THR A 196 9.32 -3.43 -4.26
C THR A 196 10.01 -4.25 -5.34
N SER A 197 9.21 -4.91 -6.21
CA SER A 197 9.73 -5.82 -7.24
C SER A 197 10.56 -5.15 -8.33
N SER A 198 10.36 -3.85 -8.57
CA SER A 198 11.10 -3.06 -9.56
C SER A 198 11.54 -1.73 -8.93
N PRO A 199 12.58 -1.72 -8.07
CA PRO A 199 12.93 -0.51 -7.33
C PRO A 199 13.36 0.64 -8.24
N GLY A 200 13.99 0.33 -9.37
CA GLY A 200 14.41 1.32 -10.38
C GLY A 200 13.26 2.01 -11.12
N ASP A 201 12.04 1.48 -11.06
CA ASP A 201 10.83 2.06 -11.66
C ASP A 201 10.07 2.93 -10.64
N SER A 202 10.79 3.80 -9.94
CA SER A 202 10.24 4.73 -8.97
C SER A 202 11.18 5.90 -8.72
N SER A 203 10.63 7.05 -8.29
CA SER A 203 11.44 8.21 -7.90
C SER A 203 12.43 7.86 -6.78
N ILE A 204 12.07 6.96 -5.85
CA ILE A 204 13.01 6.45 -4.84
C ILE A 204 14.23 5.81 -5.52
N GLY A 205 14.01 4.85 -6.43
CA GLY A 205 15.09 4.19 -7.15
C GLY A 205 15.89 5.12 -8.05
N MET A 206 15.24 6.11 -8.69
CA MET A 206 15.90 7.13 -9.50
C MET A 206 16.85 8.00 -8.66
N ASN A 207 16.44 8.39 -7.45
CA ASN A 207 17.30 9.14 -6.52
C ASN A 207 18.51 8.29 -6.07
N VAL A 208 18.30 7.01 -5.75
CA VAL A 208 19.41 6.09 -5.42
C VAL A 208 20.38 5.92 -6.60
N ALA A 209 19.85 5.80 -7.82
CA ALA A 209 20.67 5.70 -9.03
C ALA A 209 21.48 6.98 -9.31
N GLU A 210 20.90 8.15 -9.07
CA GLU A 210 21.61 9.43 -9.17
C GLU A 210 22.75 9.51 -8.14
N GLN A 211 22.47 9.21 -6.88
CA GLN A 211 23.49 9.24 -5.82
C GLN A 211 24.63 8.23 -6.06
N ALA A 212 24.36 7.12 -6.75
CA ALA A 212 25.38 6.16 -7.15
C ALA A 212 26.45 6.79 -8.07
N LEU A 213 26.07 7.74 -8.93
CA LEU A 213 27.01 8.50 -9.78
C LEU A 213 27.94 9.39 -8.94
N SER A 214 27.47 9.83 -7.78
CA SER A 214 28.21 10.65 -6.81
C SER A 214 28.96 9.82 -5.75
N GLY A 215 29.07 8.50 -5.94
CA GLY A 215 29.86 7.61 -5.10
C GLY A 215 29.11 6.92 -3.95
N SER A 216 27.77 7.06 -3.87
CA SER A 216 26.96 6.31 -2.90
C SER A 216 27.12 4.80 -3.09
N LYS A 217 27.24 4.09 -1.96
CA LYS A 217 27.37 2.62 -1.91
C LYS A 217 26.03 1.89 -1.81
N LEU A 218 24.93 2.62 -1.62
CA LEU A 218 23.58 2.06 -1.53
C LEU A 218 23.23 1.31 -2.81
N ARG A 219 22.88 0.02 -2.70
CA ARG A 219 22.40 -0.81 -3.81
C ARG A 219 21.26 -1.71 -3.34
N PHE A 220 20.20 -1.81 -4.14
CA PHE A 220 19.12 -2.75 -3.86
C PHE A 220 19.54 -4.18 -4.22
N ASP A 221 19.52 -5.07 -3.24
CA ASP A 221 19.67 -6.51 -3.42
C ASP A 221 18.28 -7.14 -3.60
N VAL A 222 17.85 -7.25 -4.84
CA VAL A 222 16.58 -7.87 -5.21
C VAL A 222 16.57 -9.38 -4.96
N SER A 223 17.73 -10.03 -4.85
CA SER A 223 17.79 -11.46 -4.53
C SER A 223 17.46 -11.68 -3.05
N ALA A 224 17.87 -10.77 -2.18
CA ALA A 224 17.48 -10.79 -0.77
C ALA A 224 15.96 -10.68 -0.59
N ASP A 225 15.28 -9.80 -1.35
CA ASP A 225 13.81 -9.70 -1.34
C ASP A 225 13.14 -11.02 -1.73
N VAL A 226 13.62 -11.66 -2.81
CA VAL A 226 13.09 -12.96 -3.27
C VAL A 226 13.29 -14.05 -2.23
N ASN A 227 14.47 -14.09 -1.59
CA ASN A 227 14.77 -15.07 -0.56
C ASN A 227 13.87 -14.91 0.67
N GLU A 228 13.67 -13.67 1.14
CA GLU A 228 12.87 -13.40 2.33
C GLU A 228 11.38 -13.67 2.08
N THR A 229 10.82 -13.17 0.97
CA THR A 229 9.41 -13.45 0.61
C THR A 229 9.15 -14.95 0.41
N SER A 230 10.09 -15.67 -0.22
CA SER A 230 10.02 -17.14 -0.33
C SER A 230 10.08 -17.83 1.03
N ALA A 231 10.91 -17.33 1.95
CA ALA A 231 11.03 -17.86 3.30
C ALA A 231 9.76 -17.63 4.13
N ILE A 232 9.11 -16.47 4.02
CA ILE A 232 7.82 -16.17 4.68
C ILE A 232 6.76 -17.18 4.23
N VAL A 233 6.58 -17.35 2.92
CA VAL A 233 5.59 -18.30 2.36
C VAL A 233 5.93 -19.75 2.72
N PHE A 234 7.21 -20.12 2.69
CA PHE A 234 7.63 -21.46 3.09
C PHE A 234 7.35 -21.71 4.57
N SER A 235 7.65 -20.76 5.45
CA SER A 235 7.41 -20.84 6.89
C SER A 235 5.93 -21.07 7.21
N ALA A 236 5.03 -20.32 6.56
CA ALA A 236 3.58 -20.49 6.73
C ALA A 236 3.14 -21.92 6.38
N LYS A 237 3.65 -22.48 5.28
CA LYS A 237 3.29 -23.83 4.83
C LYS A 237 3.82 -24.96 5.71
N VAL A 238 5.05 -24.85 6.21
CA VAL A 238 5.66 -25.96 6.97
C VAL A 238 5.19 -26.04 8.42
N HIS A 239 4.70 -24.95 8.99
CA HIS A 239 4.15 -24.93 10.36
C HIS A 239 2.64 -25.20 10.41
N GLY A 240 2.04 -25.60 9.29
CA GLY A 240 0.59 -25.84 9.21
C GLY A 240 -0.26 -24.56 9.26
N GLY A 241 0.37 -23.39 9.10
CA GLY A 241 -0.31 -22.12 8.97
C GLY A 241 -1.12 -22.05 7.68
N LYS A 242 -2.14 -21.20 7.69
CA LYS A 242 -2.93 -20.88 6.50
C LYS A 242 -2.34 -19.63 5.83
N SER A 243 -2.34 -19.58 4.51
CA SER A 243 -1.87 -18.44 3.70
C SER A 243 -2.73 -18.28 2.46
#